data_AF-M5BX50-F1
#
_entry.id   AF-M5BX50-F1
#
_cell.length_a   1.000
_cell.length_b   1.000
_cell.length_c   1.000
_cell.angle_alpha   90.00
_cell.angle_beta   90.00
_cell.angle_gamma   90.00
#
_symmetry.space_group_name_H-M   'P 1'
#
loop_
_entity.id
_entity.type
_entity.pdbx_description
1 polymer ?
#
loop_
_entity_poly.entity_id
_entity_poly.type
_entity_poly.pdbx_seq_one_letter_code
_entity_poly.pdbx_strand_id
1 'polypeptide(L)'
;MSEYSFSSGRVKPLQFYHAYGEKILSEYYSKVINAPTEPGKPAVSIPEEWSKDSKPKELANTRPIKRVAIIGGGVAGLHAATLLGKHFKVDVYEANKRIGGRLFTHKFDNDSAIGTRESGGDYDYFDVGAMRFPDTEVMSKTFDLFDELGIPLIPYRMLGKKTWLAYNEIRHRRSELPSWSTDPFKVGVSKGGKVPDDYARRDPSDMLNEVIQPFIDELIRDRQAGLDLLFKYDHHSTRSYFTEKGYPQPVIDYIETMCFGTGGYDRALAETVLEELCFRYNQKNSEDLKWKCVE
;
A
#
# COMPACT_ATOMS: atom_id res chain seq x y z
N MET A 1 -4.40 0.31 40.07
CA MET A 1 -3.07 -0.31 39.85
C MET A 1 -3.26 -1.55 39.00
N SER A 2 -2.96 -1.43 37.71
CA SER A 2 -2.43 -2.51 36.88
C SER A 2 -1.75 -1.80 35.70
N GLU A 3 -0.48 -1.43 35.91
CA GLU A 3 0.36 -0.87 34.86
C GLU A 3 0.60 -1.97 33.82
N TYR A 4 0.09 -1.75 32.61
CA TYR A 4 0.52 -2.54 31.46
C TYR A 4 1.95 -2.13 31.12
N SER A 5 2.90 -2.90 31.66
CA SER A 5 4.30 -2.92 31.27
C SER A 5 4.39 -3.33 29.80
N PHE A 6 4.64 -2.36 28.91
CA PHE A 6 5.12 -2.65 27.57
C PHE A 6 6.50 -3.30 27.69
N SER A 7 6.59 -4.60 27.38
CA SER A 7 7.85 -5.32 27.36
C SER A 7 8.81 -4.67 26.36
N SER A 8 9.98 -4.32 26.87
CA SER A 8 11.15 -3.81 26.17
C SER A 8 11.59 -4.72 25.01
N GLY A 9 11.82 -4.14 23.82
CA GLY A 9 12.68 -4.76 22.81
C GLY A 9 12.36 -4.48 21.34
N ARG A 10 11.18 -3.96 20.98
CA ARG A 10 10.90 -3.60 19.57
C ARG A 10 11.22 -2.12 19.34
N VAL A 11 12.04 -1.85 18.32
CA VAL A 11 12.25 -0.51 17.74
C VAL A 11 10.87 0.13 17.51
N LYS A 12 10.74 1.44 17.77
CA LYS A 12 9.47 2.16 17.55
C LYS A 12 9.03 1.89 16.11
N PRO A 13 7.82 1.35 15.88
CA PRO A 13 7.41 0.95 14.55
C PRO A 13 7.49 2.14 13.60
N LEU A 14 7.99 1.89 12.39
CA LEU A 14 7.94 2.81 11.27
C LEU A 14 6.47 3.14 10.96
N GLN A 15 5.92 4.13 11.68
CA GLN A 15 4.59 4.72 11.46
C GLN A 15 4.58 5.59 10.18
N PHE A 16 5.16 5.07 9.11
CA PHE A 16 5.38 5.80 7.86
C PHE A 16 4.04 6.20 7.23
N TYR A 17 3.14 5.24 7.01
CA TYR A 17 1.84 5.48 6.38
C TYR A 17 0.97 6.46 7.18
N HIS A 18 1.06 6.41 8.51
CA HIS A 18 0.39 7.36 9.38
C HIS A 18 0.94 8.78 9.16
N ALA A 19 2.26 8.96 9.23
CA ALA A 19 2.91 10.26 9.04
C ALA A 19 2.71 10.84 7.62
N TYR A 20 2.71 9.99 6.59
CA TYR A 20 2.39 10.40 5.22
C TYR A 20 0.94 10.91 5.13
N GLY A 21 -0.02 10.17 5.68
CA GLY A 21 -1.43 10.58 5.75
C GLY A 21 -1.65 11.87 6.53
N GLU A 22 -1.02 12.01 7.71
CA GLU A 22 -1.06 13.24 8.52
C GLU A 22 -0.52 14.43 7.73
N LYS A 23 0.59 14.27 7.01
CA LYS A 23 1.18 15.35 6.21
C LYS A 23 0.29 15.75 5.04
N ILE A 24 -0.28 14.79 4.29
CA ILE A 24 -1.26 15.09 3.22
C ILE A 24 -2.44 15.88 3.78
N LEU A 25 -3.03 15.40 4.89
CA LEU A 25 -4.18 16.06 5.50
C LEU A 25 -3.81 17.47 5.98
N SER A 26 -2.67 17.62 6.64
CA SER A 26 -2.17 18.92 7.09
C SER A 26 -1.99 19.90 5.92
N GLU A 27 -1.34 19.47 4.83
CA GLU A 27 -1.19 20.30 3.64
C GLU A 27 -2.53 20.64 2.99
N TYR A 28 -3.45 19.68 2.88
CA TYR A 28 -4.79 19.88 2.33
C TYR A 28 -5.56 20.92 3.14
N TYR A 29 -5.68 20.75 4.46
CA TYR A 29 -6.34 21.72 5.33
C TYR A 29 -5.65 23.08 5.22
N SER A 30 -4.31 23.09 5.12
CA SER A 30 -3.59 24.33 4.96
C SER A 30 -3.94 25.07 3.66
N LYS A 31 -4.17 24.35 2.56
CA LYS A 31 -4.56 24.93 1.26
C LYS A 31 -6.02 25.34 1.24
N VAL A 32 -6.92 24.50 1.77
CA VAL A 32 -8.36 24.79 1.84
C VAL A 32 -8.64 26.01 2.69
N ILE A 33 -7.99 26.16 3.84
CA ILE A 33 -8.15 27.35 4.69
C ILE A 33 -7.65 28.62 3.98
N ASN A 34 -6.72 28.49 3.04
CA ASN A 34 -6.11 29.61 2.33
C ASN A 34 -6.63 29.81 0.89
N ALA A 35 -7.61 29.03 0.44
CA ALA A 35 -8.09 29.10 -0.94
C ALA A 35 -8.92 30.39 -1.15
N PRO A 36 -8.69 31.18 -2.22
CA PRO A 36 -9.55 32.30 -2.57
C PRO A 36 -10.95 31.76 -2.88
N THR A 37 -11.98 32.37 -2.30
CA THR A 37 -13.37 32.05 -2.61
C THR A 37 -13.65 32.47 -4.05
N GLU A 38 -14.20 31.57 -4.88
CA GLU A 38 -14.57 31.89 -6.27
C GLU A 38 -15.37 33.21 -6.35
N PRO A 39 -15.07 34.11 -7.32
CA PRO A 39 -15.81 35.35 -7.47
C PRO A 39 -17.28 35.05 -7.75
N GLY A 40 -18.17 35.47 -6.83
CA GLY A 40 -19.61 35.35 -6.98
C GLY A 40 -20.25 34.10 -6.36
N LYS A 41 -19.48 33.14 -5.84
CA LYS A 41 -20.03 32.16 -4.88
C LYS A 41 -19.82 32.71 -3.47
N PRO A 42 -20.82 32.64 -2.57
CA PRO A 42 -20.57 32.95 -1.17
C PRO A 42 -19.40 32.08 -0.73
N ALA A 43 -18.45 32.70 -0.04
CA ALA A 43 -17.38 31.98 0.64
C ALA A 43 -18.00 30.74 1.27
N VAL A 44 -17.45 29.54 1.02
CA VAL A 44 -17.73 28.41 1.89
C VAL A 44 -17.31 28.93 3.26
N SER A 45 -18.29 29.28 4.09
CA SER A 45 -18.01 29.79 5.42
C SER A 45 -17.45 28.60 6.16
N ILE A 46 -16.13 28.49 6.15
CA ILE A 46 -15.40 27.70 7.12
C ILE A 46 -15.94 28.20 8.46
N PRO A 47 -16.58 27.34 9.28
CA PRO A 47 -16.95 27.75 10.63
C PRO A 47 -15.70 28.39 11.25
N GLU A 48 -15.82 29.57 11.88
CA GLU A 48 -14.68 30.33 12.44
C GLU A 48 -13.68 29.45 13.23
N GLU A 49 -14.21 28.36 13.79
CA GLU A 49 -13.56 27.25 14.49
C GLU A 49 -12.47 26.50 13.71
N TRP A 50 -12.40 26.61 12.39
CA TRP A 50 -11.52 25.82 11.52
C TRP A 50 -10.50 26.70 10.76
N SER A 51 -10.34 27.97 11.14
CA SER A 51 -9.33 28.87 10.55
C SER A 51 -7.92 28.65 11.12
N LYS A 52 -6.86 28.90 10.35
CA LYS A 52 -5.45 28.68 10.74
C LYS A 52 -4.98 29.51 11.94
N ASP A 53 -5.60 30.67 12.15
CA ASP A 53 -5.29 31.58 13.27
C ASP A 53 -6.17 31.33 14.49
N SER A 54 -7.16 30.44 14.37
CA SER A 54 -7.79 29.90 15.56
C SER A 54 -6.74 29.05 16.27
N LYS A 55 -6.20 29.55 17.39
CA LYS A 55 -5.80 28.66 18.47
C LYS A 55 -6.95 27.66 18.57
N PRO A 56 -6.73 26.33 18.53
CA PRO A 56 -7.83 25.41 18.76
C PRO A 56 -8.50 25.94 20.01
N LYS A 57 -9.76 26.43 19.86
CA LYS A 57 -10.53 26.81 21.05
C LYS A 57 -10.37 25.58 21.90
N GLU A 58 -9.72 25.72 23.05
CA GLU A 58 -9.77 24.71 24.08
C GLU A 58 -11.25 24.37 24.13
N LEU A 59 -11.62 23.21 23.58
CA LEU A 59 -13.02 22.90 23.26
C LEU A 59 -13.66 23.02 24.62
N ALA A 60 -14.34 24.15 24.87
CA ALA A 60 -14.67 24.53 26.22
C ALA A 60 -15.42 23.33 26.74
N ASN A 61 -14.86 22.70 27.78
CA ASN A 61 -15.13 21.32 28.20
C ASN A 61 -16.55 21.25 28.83
N THR A 62 -17.55 21.65 28.05
CA THR A 62 -18.87 22.13 28.48
C THR A 62 -19.97 21.20 27.98
N ARG A 63 -19.65 20.30 27.05
CA ARG A 63 -20.50 19.15 26.73
C ARG A 63 -19.63 17.90 26.72
N PRO A 64 -19.79 16.97 27.68
CA PRO A 64 -19.10 15.69 27.59
C PRO A 64 -19.52 15.04 26.26
N ILE A 65 -18.55 14.64 25.43
CA ILE A 65 -18.83 13.82 24.25
C ILE A 65 -19.49 12.54 24.78
N LYS A 66 -20.79 12.39 24.56
CA LYS A 66 -21.54 11.22 25.08
C LYS A 66 -21.59 10.07 24.07
N ARG A 67 -21.48 10.39 22.78
CA ARG A 67 -21.73 9.47 21.68
C ARG A 67 -20.91 9.84 20.45
N VAL A 68 -20.34 8.85 19.78
CA VAL A 68 -19.53 9.00 18.57
C VAL A 68 -20.17 8.20 17.45
N ALA A 69 -20.33 8.80 16.28
CA ALA A 69 -20.76 8.12 15.06
C ALA A 69 -19.55 7.80 14.19
N ILE A 70 -19.44 6.55 13.73
CA ILE A 70 -18.44 6.08 12.77
C ILE A 70 -19.17 5.69 11.48
N ILE A 71 -18.72 6.23 10.35
CA ILE A 71 -19.28 5.93 9.03
C ILE A 71 -18.37 4.92 8.33
N GLY A 72 -18.90 3.72 8.06
CA GLY A 72 -18.20 2.60 7.46
C GLY A 72 -17.78 1.55 8.48
N GLY A 73 -18.31 0.33 8.32
CA GLY A 73 -17.99 -0.87 9.08
C GLY A 73 -16.86 -1.71 8.45
N GLY A 74 -15.89 -1.06 7.79
CA GLY A 74 -14.64 -1.70 7.37
C GLY A 74 -13.61 -1.78 8.50
N VAL A 75 -12.44 -2.39 8.25
CA VAL A 75 -11.40 -2.59 9.29
C VAL A 75 -11.02 -1.32 10.05
N ALA A 76 -10.90 -0.18 9.37
CA ALA A 76 -10.57 1.09 10.00
C ALA A 76 -11.67 1.57 10.96
N GLY A 77 -12.94 1.52 10.53
CA GLY A 77 -14.08 1.94 11.35
C GLY A 77 -14.35 0.98 12.51
N LEU A 78 -14.21 -0.33 12.28
CA LEU A 78 -14.33 -1.34 13.34
C LEU A 78 -13.22 -1.19 14.39
N HIS A 79 -11.97 -0.98 13.98
CA HIS A 79 -10.87 -0.77 14.91
C HIS A 79 -11.04 0.54 15.71
N ALA A 80 -11.43 1.64 15.05
CA ALA A 80 -11.78 2.88 15.74
C ALA A 80 -12.93 2.70 16.73
N ALA A 81 -13.95 1.91 16.38
CA ALA A 81 -15.07 1.61 17.27
C ALA A 81 -14.61 0.86 18.53
N THR A 82 -13.72 -0.13 18.38
CA THR A 82 -13.13 -0.87 19.50
C THR A 82 -12.34 0.04 20.44
N LEU A 83 -11.55 0.98 19.91
CA LEU A 83 -10.76 1.91 20.72
C LEU A 83 -11.65 2.93 21.44
N LEU A 84 -12.57 3.58 20.71
CA LEU A 84 -13.43 4.64 21.25
C LEU A 84 -14.54 4.10 22.14
N GLY A 85 -15.00 2.87 21.91
CA GLY A 85 -16.04 2.20 22.69
C GLY A 85 -15.67 1.96 24.15
N LYS A 86 -14.37 2.04 24.49
CA LYS A 86 -13.87 2.00 25.88
C LYS A 86 -14.21 3.26 26.68
N HIS A 87 -14.52 4.37 26.00
CA HIS A 87 -14.70 5.69 26.60
C HIS A 87 -16.03 6.35 26.24
N PHE A 88 -16.60 6.02 25.09
CA PHE A 88 -17.80 6.67 24.54
C PHE A 88 -18.82 5.63 24.07
N LYS A 89 -20.10 6.02 24.02
CA LYS A 89 -21.09 5.24 23.26
C LYS A 89 -20.78 5.38 21.77
N VAL A 90 -20.46 4.29 21.07
CA VAL A 90 -20.14 4.33 19.64
C VAL A 90 -21.25 3.70 18.82
N ASP A 91 -21.60 4.33 17.70
CA ASP A 91 -22.50 3.79 16.70
C ASP A 91 -21.79 3.71 15.35
N VAL A 92 -21.75 2.52 14.76
CA VAL A 92 -21.16 2.26 13.46
C VAL A 92 -22.27 2.17 12.43
N TYR A 93 -22.22 3.02 11.42
CA TYR A 93 -23.16 3.02 10.30
C TYR A 93 -22.46 2.43 9.08
N GLU A 94 -22.86 1.22 8.69
CA GLU A 94 -22.39 0.55 7.48
C GLU A 94 -23.50 0.59 6.42
N ALA A 95 -23.13 0.93 5.18
CA ALA A 95 -24.08 1.04 4.08
C ALA A 95 -24.49 -0.35 3.53
N ASN A 96 -23.59 -1.32 3.61
CA ASN A 96 -23.79 -2.69 3.15
C ASN A 96 -24.43 -3.56 4.24
N LYS A 97 -24.98 -4.71 3.85
CA LYS A 97 -25.46 -5.74 4.78
C LYS A 97 -24.32 -6.51 5.45
N ARG A 98 -23.11 -6.42 4.89
CA ARG A 98 -21.90 -7.11 5.37
C ARG A 98 -20.90 -6.10 5.94
N ILE A 99 -20.36 -6.39 7.12
CA ILE A 99 -19.21 -5.67 7.70
C ILE A 99 -17.87 -6.20 7.15
N GLY A 100 -16.80 -5.42 7.31
CA GLY A 100 -15.44 -5.79 6.92
C GLY A 100 -14.92 -5.02 5.70
N GLY A 101 -15.81 -4.48 4.86
CA GLY A 101 -15.42 -3.67 3.71
C GLY A 101 -14.51 -4.44 2.76
N ARG A 102 -13.28 -3.96 2.54
CA ARG A 102 -12.26 -4.62 1.70
C ARG A 102 -11.57 -5.82 2.37
N LEU A 103 -11.90 -6.14 3.63
CA LEU A 103 -11.65 -7.48 4.17
C LEU A 103 -12.86 -8.34 3.80
N PHE A 104 -12.69 -9.20 2.80
CA PHE A 104 -13.78 -10.01 2.26
C PHE A 104 -13.25 -11.32 1.69
N THR A 105 -13.57 -12.40 2.39
CA THR A 105 -13.39 -13.78 1.93
C THR A 105 -14.65 -14.27 1.26
N HIS A 106 -14.56 -14.69 0.00
CA HIS A 106 -15.63 -15.41 -0.68
C HIS A 106 -15.43 -16.90 -0.43
N LYS A 107 -16.41 -17.53 0.21
CA LYS A 107 -16.47 -18.98 0.39
C LYS A 107 -17.39 -19.56 -0.66
N PHE A 108 -16.93 -20.61 -1.32
CA PHE A 108 -17.70 -21.33 -2.31
C PHE A 108 -18.67 -22.29 -1.60
N ASP A 109 -19.91 -22.32 -2.07
CA ASP A 109 -20.88 -23.30 -1.60
C ASP A 109 -20.63 -24.64 -2.29
N ASN A 110 -21.01 -25.75 -1.66
CA ASN A 110 -20.85 -27.10 -2.22
C ASN A 110 -21.49 -27.29 -3.61
N ASP A 111 -22.46 -26.44 -3.99
CA ASP A 111 -23.15 -26.46 -5.29
C ASP A 111 -22.44 -25.63 -6.38
N SER A 112 -21.37 -24.89 -6.04
CA SER A 112 -20.67 -23.97 -6.94
C SER A 112 -19.51 -24.62 -7.72
N ALA A 113 -19.18 -25.86 -7.38
CA ALA A 113 -18.21 -26.71 -8.06
C ALA A 113 -18.73 -27.20 -9.43
N ILE A 114 -18.63 -26.36 -10.47
CA ILE A 114 -18.87 -26.82 -11.85
C ILE A 114 -17.72 -27.77 -12.24
N GLY A 115 -17.99 -29.08 -12.21
CA GLY A 115 -17.10 -30.11 -12.77
C GLY A 115 -16.18 -30.82 -11.77
N THR A 116 -16.28 -30.55 -10.46
CA THR A 116 -15.62 -31.35 -9.41
C THR A 116 -16.67 -32.09 -8.59
N ARG A 117 -16.43 -33.39 -8.34
CA ARG A 117 -17.35 -34.27 -7.57
C ARG A 117 -17.21 -34.10 -6.06
N GLU A 118 -16.23 -33.33 -5.60
CA GLU A 118 -15.89 -33.15 -4.19
C GLU A 118 -16.00 -31.67 -3.83
N SER A 119 -16.57 -31.40 -2.66
CA SER A 119 -16.52 -30.08 -2.00
C SER A 119 -15.06 -29.72 -1.71
N GLY A 120 -14.64 -28.47 -1.94
CA GLY A 120 -13.29 -28.02 -1.55
C GLY A 120 -13.10 -27.92 -0.03
N GLY A 121 -14.15 -28.20 0.77
CA GLY A 121 -14.11 -28.25 2.22
C GLY A 121 -13.79 -26.89 2.86
N ASP A 122 -13.09 -26.93 3.99
CA ASP A 122 -12.76 -25.72 4.77
C ASP A 122 -11.86 -24.72 4.02
N TYR A 123 -11.21 -25.16 2.94
CA TYR A 123 -10.30 -24.36 2.11
C TYR A 123 -10.91 -23.93 0.76
N ASP A 124 -12.20 -24.16 0.53
CA ASP A 124 -12.91 -23.74 -0.68
C ASP A 124 -13.28 -22.25 -0.63
N TYR A 125 -12.26 -21.40 -0.63
CA TYR A 125 -12.44 -19.96 -0.55
C TYR A 125 -11.33 -19.20 -1.24
N PHE A 126 -11.57 -17.93 -1.51
CA PHE A 126 -10.50 -16.97 -1.78
C PHE A 126 -10.81 -15.61 -1.17
N ASP A 127 -9.78 -14.87 -0.81
CA ASP A 127 -9.91 -13.49 -0.40
C ASP A 127 -10.05 -12.58 -1.62
N VAL A 128 -11.21 -11.92 -1.71
CA VAL A 128 -11.49 -10.90 -2.73
C VAL A 128 -10.66 -9.63 -2.48
N GLY A 129 -10.28 -9.40 -1.23
CA GLY A 129 -9.55 -8.21 -0.80
C GLY A 129 -8.17 -8.53 -0.22
N ALA A 130 -7.91 -8.11 1.03
CA ALA A 130 -6.62 -8.36 1.66
C ALA A 130 -6.43 -9.86 1.93
N MET A 131 -5.30 -10.42 1.47
CA MET A 131 -5.03 -11.86 1.49
C MET A 131 -3.62 -12.23 1.98
N ARG A 132 -2.72 -11.25 2.06
CA ARG A 132 -1.29 -11.47 2.31
C ARG A 132 -0.68 -10.29 3.03
N PHE A 133 0.14 -10.57 4.02
CA PHE A 133 0.69 -9.61 4.97
C PHE A 133 2.20 -9.84 5.10
N PRO A 134 3.06 -8.91 4.66
CA PRO A 134 4.49 -9.04 4.84
C PRO A 134 4.87 -8.72 6.28
N ASP A 135 5.64 -9.60 6.91
CA ASP A 135 6.15 -9.45 8.27
C ASP A 135 7.32 -8.46 8.29
N THR A 136 6.97 -7.17 8.28
CA THR A 136 7.90 -6.03 8.29
C THR A 136 7.58 -5.08 9.44
N GLU A 137 8.53 -4.21 9.77
CA GLU A 137 8.33 -3.16 10.77
C GLU A 137 7.20 -2.18 10.37
N VAL A 138 7.02 -1.94 9.08
CA VAL A 138 5.95 -1.07 8.56
C VAL A 138 4.57 -1.68 8.77
N MET A 139 4.48 -3.02 8.75
CA MET A 139 3.22 -3.77 8.95
C MET A 139 2.99 -4.20 10.40
N SER A 140 3.86 -3.83 11.34
CA SER A 140 3.84 -4.38 12.70
C SER A 140 2.49 -4.16 13.42
N LYS A 141 1.80 -3.04 13.15
CA LYS A 141 0.50 -2.75 13.75
C LYS A 141 -0.61 -3.68 13.29
N THR A 142 -0.52 -4.20 12.08
CA THR A 142 -1.44 -5.22 11.58
C THR A 142 -1.20 -6.54 12.32
N PHE A 143 0.06 -6.90 12.57
CA PHE A 143 0.42 -8.10 13.33
C PHE A 143 0.07 -7.99 14.82
N ASP A 144 0.30 -6.83 15.45
CA ASP A 144 -0.14 -6.56 16.82
C ASP A 144 -1.68 -6.78 16.94
N LEU A 145 -2.44 -6.37 15.91
CA LEU A 145 -3.89 -6.58 15.87
C LEU A 145 -4.27 -8.06 15.67
N PHE A 146 -3.54 -8.81 14.85
CA PHE A 146 -3.75 -10.26 14.72
C PHE A 146 -3.52 -10.97 16.06
N ASP A 147 -2.45 -10.61 16.77
CA ASP A 147 -2.12 -11.16 18.09
C ASP A 147 -3.20 -10.80 19.13
N GLU A 148 -3.63 -9.53 19.18
CA GLU A 148 -4.69 -9.07 20.09
C GLU A 148 -6.01 -9.84 19.88
N LEU A 149 -6.35 -10.13 18.63
CA LEU A 149 -7.58 -10.84 18.26
C LEU A 149 -7.44 -12.37 18.29
N GLY A 150 -6.22 -12.90 18.48
CA GLY A 150 -5.93 -14.33 18.41
C GLY A 150 -6.17 -14.95 17.03
N ILE A 151 -5.90 -14.19 15.96
CA ILE A 151 -6.09 -14.65 14.57
C ILE A 151 -4.94 -15.58 14.17
N PRO A 152 -5.21 -16.84 13.77
CA PRO A 152 -4.17 -17.75 13.32
C PRO A 152 -3.60 -17.32 11.97
N LEU A 153 -2.26 -17.37 11.85
CA LEU A 153 -1.53 -16.99 10.65
C LEU A 153 -0.68 -18.14 10.14
N ILE A 154 -0.75 -18.40 8.83
CA ILE A 154 0.07 -19.40 8.14
C ILE A 154 1.05 -18.73 7.16
N PRO A 155 2.14 -19.41 6.74
CA PRO A 155 3.05 -18.86 5.74
C PRO A 155 2.38 -18.69 4.38
N TYR A 156 2.47 -17.49 3.80
CA TYR A 156 2.06 -17.23 2.42
C TYR A 156 3.25 -17.36 1.46
N ARG A 157 3.10 -18.12 0.38
CA ARG A 157 4.17 -18.32 -0.62
C ARG A 157 4.06 -17.30 -1.75
N MET A 158 4.74 -16.17 -1.62
CA MET A 158 4.76 -15.12 -2.66
C MET A 158 5.38 -15.56 -3.98
N LEU A 159 6.50 -16.27 -3.90
CA LEU A 159 7.26 -16.70 -5.07
C LEU A 159 7.44 -18.21 -5.04
N GLY A 160 7.33 -18.82 -6.22
CA GLY A 160 7.60 -20.23 -6.42
C GLY A 160 8.60 -20.42 -7.56
N LYS A 161 9.71 -21.12 -7.30
CA LYS A 161 10.76 -21.39 -8.30
C LYS A 161 10.23 -22.05 -9.58
N LYS A 162 9.17 -22.86 -9.45
CA LYS A 162 8.53 -23.58 -10.55
C LYS A 162 7.38 -22.82 -11.23
N THR A 163 7.12 -21.58 -10.84
CA THR A 163 6.12 -20.73 -11.51
C THR A 163 6.62 -20.25 -12.87
N TRP A 164 5.70 -19.83 -13.72
CA TRP A 164 5.98 -19.44 -15.09
C TRP A 164 5.90 -17.93 -15.27
N LEU A 165 6.81 -17.40 -16.07
CA LEU A 165 6.75 -16.07 -16.66
C LEU A 165 6.40 -16.22 -18.13
N ALA A 166 5.45 -15.44 -18.64
CA ALA A 166 5.03 -15.49 -20.03
C ALA A 166 4.84 -14.06 -20.56
N TYR A 167 5.73 -13.64 -21.44
CA TYR A 167 5.71 -12.34 -22.11
C TYR A 167 6.05 -12.52 -23.58
N ASN A 168 5.40 -11.77 -24.47
CA ASN A 168 5.65 -11.83 -25.91
C ASN A 168 5.56 -13.27 -26.47
N GLU A 169 4.56 -14.04 -26.03
CA GLU A 169 4.35 -15.47 -26.37
C GLU A 169 5.53 -16.40 -26.00
N ILE A 170 6.52 -15.90 -25.28
CA ILE A 170 7.68 -16.64 -24.81
C ILE A 170 7.47 -16.95 -23.34
N ARG A 171 7.63 -18.22 -22.99
CA ARG A 171 7.39 -18.73 -21.66
C ARG A 171 8.66 -19.32 -21.07
N HIS A 172 9.03 -18.86 -19.88
CA HIS A 172 10.15 -19.37 -19.09
C HIS A 172 9.68 -19.77 -17.70
N ARG A 173 10.21 -20.86 -17.15
CA ARG A 173 10.04 -21.15 -15.72
C ARG A 173 10.98 -20.23 -14.94
N ARG A 174 10.56 -19.68 -13.80
CA ARG A 174 11.42 -18.73 -13.03
C ARG A 174 12.80 -19.30 -12.73
N SER A 175 12.90 -20.58 -12.35
CA SER A 175 14.18 -21.26 -12.09
C SER A 175 15.04 -21.54 -13.31
N GLU A 176 14.50 -21.36 -14.52
CA GLU A 176 15.14 -21.70 -15.81
C GLU A 176 15.25 -20.46 -16.71
N LEU A 177 14.93 -19.27 -16.18
CA LEU A 177 14.98 -18.02 -16.93
C LEU A 177 16.43 -17.76 -17.39
N PRO A 178 16.68 -17.60 -18.71
CA PRO A 178 17.99 -17.19 -19.20
C PRO A 178 18.39 -15.83 -18.62
N SER A 179 19.70 -15.54 -18.60
CA SER A 179 20.17 -14.22 -18.20
C SER A 179 19.47 -13.11 -18.99
N TRP A 180 19.08 -12.03 -18.32
CA TRP A 180 18.50 -10.85 -18.97
C TRP A 180 19.38 -10.31 -20.11
N SER A 181 20.70 -10.48 -20.03
CA SER A 181 21.65 -10.12 -21.09
C SER A 181 21.35 -10.77 -22.46
N THR A 182 20.53 -11.81 -22.49
CA THR A 182 20.12 -12.51 -23.72
C THR A 182 18.85 -11.95 -24.37
N ASP A 183 18.20 -10.96 -23.74
CA ASP A 183 16.84 -10.51 -24.08
C ASP A 183 15.85 -11.70 -24.13
N PRO A 184 15.56 -12.32 -22.97
CA PRO A 184 14.87 -13.61 -22.88
C PRO A 184 13.44 -13.57 -23.43
N PHE A 185 12.83 -12.39 -23.56
CA PHE A 185 11.49 -12.18 -24.10
C PHE A 185 11.47 -11.42 -25.44
N LYS A 186 12.64 -11.19 -26.05
CA LYS A 186 12.78 -10.59 -27.39
C LYS A 186 12.10 -9.22 -27.53
N VAL A 187 12.25 -8.36 -26.52
CA VAL A 187 11.65 -7.01 -26.50
C VAL A 187 12.54 -5.96 -27.16
N GLY A 188 13.81 -6.30 -27.42
CA GLY A 188 14.82 -5.44 -28.02
C GLY A 188 14.56 -5.13 -29.49
N VAL A 189 15.04 -3.97 -29.97
CA VAL A 189 14.97 -3.56 -31.38
C VAL A 189 15.62 -4.61 -32.30
N SER A 190 16.77 -5.18 -31.91
CA SER A 190 17.45 -6.23 -32.69
C SER A 190 16.64 -7.53 -32.82
N LYS A 191 15.61 -7.70 -31.98
CA LYS A 191 14.68 -8.85 -32.00
C LYS A 191 13.31 -8.49 -32.57
N GLY A 192 13.15 -7.27 -33.11
CA GLY A 192 11.90 -6.78 -33.69
C GLY A 192 10.97 -6.07 -32.69
N GLY A 193 11.42 -5.84 -31.47
CA GLY A 193 10.69 -5.06 -30.46
C GLY A 193 10.96 -3.55 -30.57
N LYS A 194 10.61 -2.82 -29.49
CA LYS A 194 10.73 -1.35 -29.42
C LYS A 194 11.68 -0.86 -28.33
N VAL A 195 12.13 -1.74 -27.44
CA VAL A 195 13.04 -1.39 -26.35
C VAL A 195 14.45 -1.30 -26.93
N PRO A 196 15.21 -0.21 -26.74
CA PRO A 196 16.60 -0.18 -27.19
C PRO A 196 17.39 -1.35 -26.57
N ASP A 197 18.24 -2.01 -27.36
CA ASP A 197 18.80 -3.32 -26.99
C ASP A 197 19.60 -3.30 -25.67
N ASP A 198 20.24 -2.18 -25.33
CA ASP A 198 20.99 -2.05 -24.09
C ASP A 198 20.10 -2.02 -22.84
N TYR A 199 18.83 -1.59 -22.97
CA TYR A 199 17.83 -1.69 -21.91
C TYR A 199 17.11 -3.04 -21.93
N ALA A 200 16.83 -3.60 -23.11
CA ALA A 200 16.22 -4.93 -23.25
C ALA A 200 17.07 -6.05 -22.62
N ARG A 201 18.40 -5.83 -22.55
CA ARG A 201 19.37 -6.75 -21.95
C ARG A 201 19.56 -6.60 -20.43
N ARG A 202 18.76 -5.78 -19.77
CA ARG A 202 18.82 -5.51 -18.32
C ARG A 202 17.56 -6.03 -17.62
N ASP A 203 17.71 -6.41 -16.36
CA ASP A 203 16.57 -6.76 -15.51
C ASP A 203 15.71 -5.51 -15.27
N PRO A 204 14.42 -5.50 -15.64
CA PRO A 204 13.49 -4.42 -15.32
C PRO A 204 13.46 -4.03 -13.85
N SER A 205 13.58 -5.01 -12.95
CA SER A 205 13.52 -4.81 -11.51
C SER A 205 14.75 -4.05 -10.99
N ASP A 206 15.92 -4.28 -11.60
CA ASP A 206 17.13 -3.53 -11.28
C ASP A 206 17.03 -2.09 -11.78
N MET A 207 16.50 -1.89 -13.00
CA MET A 207 16.27 -0.56 -13.55
C MET A 207 15.23 0.24 -12.76
N LEU A 208 14.19 -0.43 -12.24
CA LEU A 208 13.24 0.18 -11.31
C LEU A 208 13.98 0.65 -10.05
N ASN A 209 14.73 -0.25 -9.42
CA ASN A 209 15.45 0.00 -8.18
C ASN A 209 16.43 1.17 -8.26
N GLU A 210 17.19 1.27 -9.36
CA GLU A 210 18.12 2.37 -9.58
C GLU A 210 17.47 3.75 -9.40
N VAL A 211 16.18 3.86 -9.75
CA VAL A 211 15.42 5.11 -9.67
C VAL A 211 14.75 5.30 -8.31
N ILE A 212 14.18 4.24 -7.72
CA ILE A 212 13.33 4.36 -6.52
C ILE A 212 14.06 4.10 -5.19
N GLN A 213 15.13 3.31 -5.19
CA GLN A 213 15.82 2.88 -3.97
C GLN A 213 16.32 4.06 -3.12
N PRO A 214 16.81 5.19 -3.69
CA PRO A 214 17.20 6.34 -2.88
C PRO A 214 16.07 6.90 -1.99
N PHE A 215 14.81 6.81 -2.43
CA PHE A 215 13.67 7.22 -1.59
C PHE A 215 13.45 6.24 -0.45
N ILE A 216 13.47 4.93 -0.75
CA ILE A 216 13.28 3.86 0.23
C ILE A 216 14.38 3.89 1.30
N ASP A 217 15.64 4.03 0.87
CA ASP A 217 16.80 4.11 1.77
C ASP A 217 16.69 5.30 2.72
N GLU A 218 16.30 6.46 2.19
CA GLU A 218 16.12 7.66 3.01
C GLU A 218 14.95 7.49 3.99
N LEU A 219 13.84 6.88 3.55
CA LEU A 219 12.68 6.59 4.41
C LEU A 219 13.01 5.66 5.58
N ILE A 220 13.86 4.66 5.35
CA ILE A 220 14.33 3.74 6.38
C ILE A 220 15.34 4.43 7.31
N ARG A 221 16.25 5.22 6.74
CA ARG A 221 17.32 5.90 7.48
C ARG A 221 16.78 7.00 8.39
N ASP A 222 15.94 7.86 7.85
CA ASP A 222 15.29 8.96 8.54
C ASP A 222 13.90 9.20 7.95
N ARG A 223 12.88 8.76 8.70
CA ARG A 223 11.48 8.85 8.27
C ARG A 223 11.07 10.26 7.85
N GLN A 224 11.49 11.30 8.58
CA GLN A 224 11.06 12.68 8.28
C GLN A 224 11.75 13.17 7.02
N ALA A 225 13.07 12.98 6.92
CA ALA A 225 13.82 13.38 5.74
C ALA A 225 13.36 12.62 4.48
N GLY A 226 13.06 11.32 4.60
CA GLY A 226 12.54 10.52 3.50
C GLY A 226 11.13 10.93 3.07
N LEU A 227 10.26 11.29 4.01
CA LEU A 227 8.96 11.90 3.69
C LEU A 227 9.16 13.22 2.95
N ASP A 228 10.00 14.11 3.45
CA ASP A 228 10.27 15.40 2.81
C ASP A 228 10.85 15.24 1.40
N LEU A 229 11.72 14.24 1.20
CA LEU A 229 12.21 13.83 -0.11
C LEU A 229 11.08 13.33 -1.02
N LEU A 230 10.20 12.47 -0.52
CA LEU A 230 9.07 11.95 -1.30
C LEU A 230 8.12 13.07 -1.74
N PHE A 231 7.73 13.95 -0.79
CA PHE A 231 6.85 15.09 -1.05
C PHE A 231 7.44 16.10 -2.04
N LYS A 232 8.77 16.27 -2.06
CA LYS A 232 9.44 17.11 -3.05
C LYS A 232 9.14 16.66 -4.49
N TYR A 233 8.95 15.35 -4.71
CA TYR A 233 8.70 14.76 -6.03
C TYR A 233 7.27 14.21 -6.20
N ASP A 234 6.37 14.43 -5.25
CA ASP A 234 4.98 13.92 -5.27
C ASP A 234 4.14 14.49 -6.44
N HIS A 235 4.59 15.61 -7.00
CA HIS A 235 4.01 16.19 -8.22
C HIS A 235 4.27 15.36 -9.49
N HIS A 236 5.19 14.39 -9.44
CA HIS A 236 5.46 13.48 -10.54
C HIS A 236 4.57 12.24 -10.48
N SER A 237 4.10 11.80 -11.65
CA SER A 237 3.85 10.37 -11.84
C SER A 237 5.16 9.58 -11.94
N THR A 238 5.16 8.28 -11.67
CA THR A 238 6.34 7.42 -11.85
C THR A 238 6.92 7.56 -13.26
N ARG A 239 6.07 7.55 -14.29
CA ARG A 239 6.45 7.75 -15.69
C ARG A 239 7.13 9.10 -15.92
N SER A 240 6.57 10.18 -15.38
CA SER A 240 7.16 11.52 -15.55
C SER A 240 8.52 11.64 -14.85
N TYR A 241 8.70 10.97 -13.70
CA TYR A 241 9.97 10.96 -13.00
C TYR A 241 11.04 10.15 -13.76
N PHE A 242 10.69 8.97 -14.27
CA PHE A 242 11.60 8.20 -15.14
C PHE A 242 11.98 8.98 -16.41
N THR A 243 11.04 9.73 -16.98
CA THR A 243 11.29 10.61 -18.13
C THR A 243 12.29 11.71 -17.76
N GLU A 244 12.15 12.34 -16.59
CA GLU A 244 13.13 13.32 -16.08
C GLU A 244 14.51 12.68 -15.85
N LYS A 245 14.56 11.41 -15.44
CA LYS A 245 15.82 10.64 -15.35
C LYS A 245 16.39 10.21 -16.71
N GLY A 246 15.73 10.57 -17.82
CA GLY A 246 16.22 10.32 -19.18
C GLY A 246 15.87 8.95 -19.75
N TYR A 247 14.97 8.19 -19.12
CA TYR A 247 14.53 6.90 -19.66
C TYR A 247 13.61 7.12 -20.88
N PRO A 248 13.89 6.47 -22.04
CA PRO A 248 13.00 6.52 -23.20
C PRO A 248 11.64 5.88 -22.92
N GLN A 249 10.55 6.38 -23.51
CA GLN A 249 9.19 5.84 -23.27
C GLN A 249 9.07 4.31 -23.46
N PRO A 250 9.64 3.68 -24.52
CA PRO A 250 9.59 2.22 -24.65
C PRO A 250 10.27 1.45 -23.51
N VAL A 251 11.27 2.06 -22.86
CA VAL A 251 11.93 1.48 -21.69
C VAL A 251 11.03 1.62 -20.47
N ILE A 252 10.38 2.78 -20.29
CA ILE A 252 9.43 2.98 -19.18
C ILE A 252 8.27 1.99 -19.28
N ASP A 253 7.70 1.79 -20.48
CA ASP A 253 6.64 0.80 -20.72
C ASP A 253 7.10 -0.62 -20.43
N TYR A 254 8.34 -0.94 -20.77
CA TYR A 254 8.96 -2.24 -20.50
C TYR A 254 9.12 -2.48 -18.99
N ILE A 255 9.60 -1.49 -18.24
CA ILE A 255 9.73 -1.59 -16.78
C ILE A 255 8.35 -1.70 -16.14
N GLU A 256 7.39 -0.86 -16.52
CA GLU A 256 6.01 -0.92 -16.02
C GLU A 256 5.40 -2.30 -16.26
N THR A 257 5.50 -2.84 -17.48
CA THR A 257 4.92 -4.14 -17.83
C THR A 257 5.47 -5.29 -17.00
N MET A 258 6.76 -5.22 -16.66
CA MET A 258 7.47 -6.33 -16.01
C MET A 258 7.44 -6.26 -14.49
N CYS A 259 7.29 -5.06 -13.94
CA CYS A 259 7.35 -4.81 -12.50
C CYS A 259 6.01 -4.38 -11.90
N PHE A 260 5.03 -3.97 -12.71
CA PHE A 260 3.81 -3.33 -12.24
C PHE A 260 2.58 -3.66 -13.10
N GLY A 261 1.42 -3.14 -12.70
CA GLY A 261 0.19 -3.19 -13.51
C GLY A 261 0.13 -2.07 -14.55
N THR A 262 -0.50 -2.36 -15.70
CA THR A 262 -0.70 -1.38 -16.78
C THR A 262 -1.38 -0.09 -16.29
N GLY A 263 -0.80 1.07 -16.62
CA GLY A 263 -1.28 2.38 -16.23
C GLY A 263 -0.95 2.76 -14.78
N GLY A 264 -0.19 1.92 -14.08
CA GLY A 264 0.27 2.22 -12.73
C GLY A 264 1.35 3.29 -12.71
N TYR A 265 2.20 3.38 -13.74
CA TYR A 265 3.25 4.40 -13.79
C TYR A 265 2.70 5.80 -14.10
N ASP A 266 1.45 5.90 -14.52
CA ASP A 266 0.74 7.17 -14.69
C ASP A 266 0.16 7.71 -13.36
N ARG A 267 0.32 6.96 -12.26
CA ARG A 267 -0.01 7.38 -10.89
C ARG A 267 1.20 8.02 -10.20
N ALA A 268 0.95 8.60 -9.02
CA ALA A 268 1.96 9.31 -8.24
C ALA A 268 3.20 8.44 -7.98
N LEU A 269 4.39 9.03 -8.14
CA LEU A 269 5.67 8.39 -7.82
C LEU A 269 5.69 7.84 -6.39
N ALA A 270 5.06 8.56 -5.46
CA ALA A 270 4.92 8.14 -4.08
C ALA A 270 4.33 6.74 -3.97
N GLU A 271 3.24 6.44 -4.69
CA GLU A 271 2.60 5.11 -4.63
C GLU A 271 3.56 3.99 -5.05
N THR A 272 4.37 4.18 -6.10
CA THR A 272 5.39 3.19 -6.50
C THR A 272 6.47 2.99 -5.43
N VAL A 273 6.96 4.07 -4.81
CA VAL A 273 7.94 3.99 -3.73
C VAL A 273 7.37 3.24 -2.52
N LEU A 274 6.13 3.53 -2.15
CA LEU A 274 5.48 2.93 -0.99
C LEU A 274 5.12 1.46 -1.23
N GLU A 275 4.69 1.13 -2.44
CA GLU A 275 4.46 -0.25 -2.83
C GLU A 275 5.75 -1.08 -2.72
N GLU A 276 6.86 -0.58 -3.28
CA GLU A 276 8.15 -1.29 -3.23
C GLU A 276 8.71 -1.39 -1.80
N LEU A 277 8.50 -0.36 -0.96
CA LEU A 277 8.78 -0.44 0.48
C LEU A 277 8.00 -1.58 1.17
N CYS A 278 6.77 -1.87 0.74
CA CYS A 278 5.96 -2.98 1.26
C CYS A 278 6.39 -4.35 0.71
N PHE A 279 6.70 -4.44 -0.59
CA PHE A 279 6.99 -5.72 -1.25
C PHE A 279 8.42 -6.22 -1.06
N ARG A 280 9.35 -5.32 -0.77
CA ARG A 280 10.78 -5.64 -0.63
C ARG A 280 11.37 -5.17 0.68
N TYR A 281 10.81 -4.11 1.27
CA TYR A 281 11.37 -3.43 2.43
C TYR A 281 12.87 -3.13 2.21
N ASN A 282 13.70 -3.24 3.24
CA ASN A 282 15.15 -3.09 3.14
C ASN A 282 15.90 -4.36 2.70
N GLN A 283 15.19 -5.37 2.18
CA GLN A 283 15.81 -6.65 1.86
C GLN A 283 16.50 -6.59 0.50
N LYS A 284 17.75 -7.06 0.45
CA LYS A 284 18.50 -7.21 -0.81
C LYS A 284 17.82 -8.21 -1.75
N ASN A 285 17.16 -9.23 -1.20
CA ASN A 285 16.38 -10.21 -1.95
C ASN A 285 14.94 -10.26 -1.41
N SER A 286 13.96 -10.01 -2.27
CA SER A 286 12.54 -10.07 -1.91
C SER A 286 12.08 -11.47 -1.45
N GLU A 287 12.82 -12.52 -1.81
CA GLU A 287 12.56 -13.89 -1.34
C GLU A 287 12.81 -14.07 0.17
N ASP A 288 13.59 -13.18 0.79
CA ASP A 288 13.89 -13.24 2.22
C ASP A 288 12.75 -12.69 3.08
N LEU A 289 11.82 -11.95 2.46
CA LEU A 289 10.68 -11.38 3.15
C LEU A 289 9.66 -12.46 3.51
N LYS A 290 9.32 -12.54 4.80
CA LYS A 290 8.35 -13.52 5.31
C LYS A 290 6.94 -12.99 5.11
N TRP A 291 6.14 -13.68 4.31
CA TRP A 291 4.73 -13.35 4.11
C TRP A 291 3.84 -14.29 4.90
N LYS A 292 2.73 -13.74 5.39
CA LYS A 292 1.69 -14.46 6.12
C LYS A 292 0.33 -14.27 5.47
N CYS A 293 -0.57 -15.21 5.67
CA CYS A 293 -2.00 -15.04 5.43
C CYS A 293 -2.77 -15.59 6.63
N VAL A 294 -4.05 -15.21 6.73
CA VAL A 294 -4.97 -15.78 7.73
C VAL A 294 -5.27 -17.23 7.32
N GLU A 295 -5.41 -18.12 8.30
CA GLU A 295 -5.81 -19.53 8.09
C GLU A 295 -7.27 -19.69 7.62
#